data_AF-A0A355DMN4-F1
#
_entry.id   AF-A0A355DMN4-F1
#
_cell.length_a   1.000
_cell.length_b   1.000
_cell.length_c   1.000
_cell.angle_alpha   90.00
_cell.angle_beta   90.00
_cell.angle_gamma   90.00
#
_symmetry.space_group_name_H-M   'P 1'
#
loop_
_entity.id
_entity.type
_entity.pdbx_description
1 polymer ?
#
loop_
_entity_poly.entity_id
_entity_poly.type
_entity_poly.pdbx_seq_one_letter_code
_entity_poly.pdbx_strand_id
1 'polypeptide(L)'
;NADFDGDQMAVHVPLSLESQAEARLLMLASNNILSPATGRPIVAPSQDMVLGCYYLTAENPALQKDNDYYFANLDDAIKAYEQKQINLHAYVWLRFDGKVNTEIPDNEVLSTEQLADGTVTKLYRERRVRETADGTLISQYIRTTPGRIIYNKAIQEVLMS
;
A
#
# COMPACT_ATOMS: atom_id res chain seq x y z
N ASN A 1 -1.94 26.76 -10.35
CA ASN A 1 -2.95 26.47 -11.37
C ASN A 1 -2.28 26.69 -12.70
N ALA A 2 -1.57 25.68 -13.19
CA ALA A 2 -0.81 25.71 -14.42
C ALA A 2 -0.93 24.32 -15.05
N ASP A 3 -1.03 24.25 -16.36
CA ASP A 3 -1.00 23.00 -17.12
C ASP A 3 0.02 23.06 -18.27
N PHE A 4 -0.02 22.08 -19.18
CA PHE A 4 0.94 21.97 -20.30
C PHE A 4 0.34 22.37 -21.65
N ASP A 5 -0.62 23.29 -21.68
CA ASP A 5 -1.25 23.77 -22.93
C ASP A 5 -0.56 24.98 -23.58
N GLY A 6 0.47 25.54 -22.94
CA GLY A 6 1.20 26.72 -23.39
C GLY A 6 1.44 27.80 -22.33
N ASP A 7 1.10 27.53 -21.07
CA ASP A 7 1.33 28.43 -19.93
C ASP A 7 2.79 28.94 -19.82
N GLN A 8 2.94 30.21 -19.46
CA GLN A 8 4.24 30.85 -19.24
C GLN A 8 4.49 31.11 -17.75
N MET A 9 5.72 30.89 -17.30
CA MET A 9 6.15 31.18 -15.92
C MET A 9 7.41 32.04 -15.92
N ALA A 10 7.41 33.10 -15.10
CA ALA A 10 8.56 33.98 -14.92
C ALA A 10 9.60 33.38 -13.96
N VAL A 11 10.87 33.61 -14.24
CA VAL A 11 12.00 33.17 -13.40
C VAL A 11 12.73 34.37 -12.83
N HIS A 12 12.94 34.38 -11.51
CA HIS A 12 13.63 35.45 -10.79
C HIS A 12 14.83 34.88 -10.04
N VAL A 13 15.92 35.64 -9.95
CA VAL A 13 17.16 35.23 -9.27
C VAL A 13 17.42 36.13 -8.06
N PRO A 14 17.37 35.59 -6.83
CA PRO A 14 17.71 36.36 -5.63
C PRO A 14 19.21 36.59 -5.53
N LEU A 15 19.63 37.83 -5.24
CA LEU A 15 21.04 38.23 -5.25
C LEU A 15 21.63 38.40 -3.84
N SER A 16 20.86 38.96 -2.90
CA SER A 16 21.37 39.20 -1.53
C SER A 16 21.38 37.91 -0.70
N LEU A 17 22.23 37.85 0.32
CA LEU A 17 22.29 36.71 1.24
C LEU A 17 20.95 36.50 1.96
N GLU A 18 20.27 37.59 2.32
CA GLU A 18 18.98 37.56 3.00
C GLU A 18 17.89 36.98 2.07
N SER A 19 17.83 37.44 0.82
CA SER A 19 16.83 36.94 -0.15
C SER A 19 17.08 35.49 -0.55
N GLN A 20 18.35 35.06 -0.62
CA GLN A 20 18.69 33.64 -0.82
C GLN A 20 18.28 32.77 0.37
N ALA A 21 18.50 33.24 1.60
CA ALA A 21 18.10 32.54 2.81
C ALA A 21 16.57 32.42 2.90
N GLU A 22 15.83 33.48 2.59
CA GLU A 22 14.37 33.48 2.56
C GLU A 22 13.82 32.52 1.51
N ALA A 23 14.35 32.56 0.29
CA ALA A 23 13.95 31.66 -0.79
C ALA A 23 14.15 30.18 -0.40
N ARG A 24 15.26 29.87 0.28
CA ARG A 24 15.60 28.50 0.69
C ARG A 24 14.81 28.02 1.90
N LEU A 25 14.54 28.88 2.87
CA LEU A 25 13.91 28.48 4.13
C LEU A 25 12.37 28.56 4.05
N LEU A 26 11.84 29.61 3.43
CA LEU A 26 10.40 29.91 3.43
C LEU A 26 9.72 29.57 2.10
N MET A 27 10.37 29.84 0.97
CA MET A 27 9.74 29.70 -0.35
C MET A 27 9.99 28.35 -1.02
N LEU A 28 10.87 27.51 -0.46
CA LEU A 28 11.21 26.21 -1.03
C LEU A 28 9.96 25.33 -1.12
N ALA A 29 9.70 24.77 -2.31
CA ALA A 29 8.48 24.03 -2.60
C ALA A 29 8.24 22.84 -1.66
N SER A 30 9.31 22.15 -1.23
CA SER A 30 9.24 21.03 -0.28
C SER A 30 8.71 21.42 1.10
N ASN A 31 8.80 22.70 1.48
CA ASN A 31 8.30 23.21 2.75
C ASN A 31 6.82 23.63 2.64
N ASN A 32 6.31 23.82 1.42
CA ASN A 32 4.98 24.36 1.13
C ASN A 32 3.99 23.25 0.72
N ILE A 33 3.94 22.17 1.50
CA ILE A 33 3.07 20.99 1.22
C ILE A 33 1.62 21.23 1.66
N LEU A 34 1.39 22.11 2.65
CA LEU A 34 0.08 22.39 3.23
C LEU A 34 -0.49 23.73 2.75
N SER A 35 -1.80 23.81 2.62
CA SER A 35 -2.53 25.06 2.39
C SER A 35 -2.44 25.96 3.62
N PRO A 36 -1.97 27.21 3.50
CA PRO A 36 -1.96 28.15 4.63
C PRO A 36 -3.36 28.47 5.18
N ALA A 37 -4.40 28.36 4.33
CA ALA A 37 -5.76 28.71 4.71
C ALA A 37 -6.51 27.59 5.45
N THR A 38 -6.23 26.32 5.11
CA THR A 38 -7.01 25.17 5.60
C THR A 38 -6.18 24.13 6.36
N GLY A 39 -4.85 24.20 6.28
CA GLY A 39 -3.94 23.19 6.83
C GLY A 39 -3.98 21.84 6.11
N ARG A 40 -4.77 21.69 5.05
CA ARG A 40 -4.85 20.46 4.26
C ARG A 40 -3.71 20.38 3.24
N PRO A 41 -3.21 19.18 2.89
CA PRO A 41 -2.22 19.02 1.85
C PRO A 41 -2.69 19.59 0.50
N ILE A 42 -1.85 20.38 -0.16
CA ILE A 42 -2.08 20.90 -1.53
C ILE A 42 -1.27 20.14 -2.57
N VAL A 43 -0.19 19.48 -2.15
CA VAL A 43 0.60 18.59 -2.99
C VAL A 43 0.04 17.18 -2.84
N ALA A 44 -0.93 16.84 -3.67
CA ALA A 44 -1.54 15.51 -3.72
C ALA A 44 -1.40 14.92 -5.13
N PRO A 45 -1.29 13.59 -5.27
CA PRO A 45 -1.36 12.93 -6.57
C PRO A 45 -2.64 13.32 -7.32
N SER A 46 -2.54 13.53 -8.63
CA SER A 46 -3.66 13.88 -9.51
C SER A 46 -3.58 13.08 -10.83
N GLN A 47 -4.69 13.09 -11.59
CA GLN A 47 -4.79 12.52 -12.94
C GLN A 47 -4.21 11.10 -13.04
N ASP A 48 -3.13 10.91 -13.79
CA ASP A 48 -2.53 9.61 -14.09
C ASP A 48 -1.96 8.93 -12.84
N MET A 49 -1.46 9.69 -11.86
CA MET A 49 -0.97 9.10 -10.62
C MET A 49 -2.13 8.47 -9.83
N VAL A 50 -3.29 9.14 -9.77
CA VAL A 50 -4.48 8.60 -9.12
C VAL A 50 -4.96 7.36 -9.85
N LEU A 51 -4.98 7.40 -11.19
CA LEU A 51 -5.36 6.25 -12.02
C LEU A 51 -4.42 5.06 -11.82
N GLY A 52 -3.11 5.30 -11.75
CA GLY A 52 -2.10 4.27 -11.49
C GLY A 52 -2.28 3.61 -10.12
N CYS A 53 -2.44 4.41 -9.06
CA CYS A 53 -2.70 3.90 -7.71
C CYS A 53 -4.02 3.11 -7.65
N TYR A 54 -5.08 3.61 -8.29
CA TYR A 54 -6.35 2.90 -8.40
C TYR A 54 -6.18 1.57 -9.13
N TYR A 55 -5.51 1.56 -10.27
CA TYR A 55 -5.28 0.34 -11.06
C TYR A 55 -4.46 -0.69 -10.27
N LEU A 56 -3.44 -0.28 -9.52
CA LEU A 56 -2.65 -1.19 -8.68
C LEU A 56 -3.49 -1.83 -7.56
N THR A 57 -4.46 -1.10 -7.01
CA THR A 57 -5.21 -1.52 -5.81
C THR A 57 -6.58 -2.13 -6.11
N ALA A 58 -7.04 -2.00 -7.35
CA ALA A 58 -8.31 -2.53 -7.83
C ALA A 58 -8.38 -4.06 -7.73
N GLU A 59 -9.58 -4.55 -7.45
CA GLU A 59 -9.90 -5.97 -7.45
C GLU A 59 -10.47 -6.37 -8.80
N ASN A 60 -10.02 -7.52 -9.32
CA ASN A 60 -10.59 -8.09 -10.54
C ASN A 60 -10.99 -9.55 -10.28
N PRO A 61 -12.25 -9.81 -9.90
CA PRO A 61 -12.76 -11.16 -9.66
C PRO A 61 -12.71 -12.06 -10.91
N ALA A 62 -12.73 -11.48 -12.12
CA ALA A 62 -12.71 -12.26 -13.36
C ALA A 62 -11.32 -12.82 -13.71
N LEU A 63 -10.25 -12.30 -13.11
CA LEU A 63 -8.87 -12.78 -13.30
C LEU A 63 -8.44 -13.80 -12.24
N GLN A 64 -9.36 -14.22 -11.36
CA GLN A 64 -9.06 -15.21 -10.34
C GLN A 64 -8.95 -16.58 -10.99
N LYS A 65 -7.79 -17.22 -10.80
CA LYS A 65 -7.61 -18.64 -11.12
C LYS A 65 -8.01 -19.45 -9.88
N ASP A 66 -8.40 -20.71 -10.07
CA ASP A 66 -8.78 -21.62 -8.97
C ASP A 66 -7.62 -21.98 -8.02
N ASN A 67 -6.40 -21.51 -8.28
CA ASN A 67 -5.23 -21.78 -7.44
C ASN A 67 -5.02 -20.67 -6.41
N ASP A 68 -5.04 -21.05 -5.15
CA ASP A 68 -4.58 -20.21 -4.05
C ASP A 68 -3.04 -20.14 -4.04
N TYR A 69 -2.49 -18.93 -4.24
CA TYR A 69 -1.06 -18.69 -4.08
C TYR A 69 -0.75 -18.29 -2.63
N TYR A 70 0.27 -18.90 -2.03
CA TYR A 70 0.73 -18.57 -0.69
C TYR A 70 2.17 -18.07 -0.76
N PHE A 71 2.44 -16.93 -0.13
CA PHE A 71 3.76 -16.31 -0.05
C PHE A 71 4.16 -16.06 1.39
N ALA A 72 5.42 -16.35 1.71
CA ALA A 72 5.97 -16.16 3.06
C ALA A 72 6.42 -14.70 3.32
N ASN A 73 6.69 -13.93 2.27
CA ASN A 73 7.16 -12.55 2.35
C ASN A 73 6.72 -11.74 1.12
N LEU A 74 6.85 -10.41 1.22
CA LEU A 74 6.47 -9.45 0.17
C LEU A 74 7.32 -9.63 -1.10
N ASP A 75 8.61 -9.93 -0.96
CA ASP A 75 9.55 -10.05 -2.07
C ASP A 75 9.26 -11.23 -2.99
N ASP A 76 8.85 -12.37 -2.43
CA ASP A 76 8.52 -13.57 -3.17
C ASP A 76 7.27 -13.38 -4.01
N ALA A 77 6.27 -12.65 -3.48
CA ALA A 77 5.08 -12.28 -4.24
C ALA A 77 5.44 -11.35 -5.42
N ILE A 78 6.36 -10.40 -5.22
CA ILE A 78 6.82 -9.50 -6.29
C ILE A 78 7.61 -10.26 -7.36
N LYS A 79 8.54 -11.14 -6.96
CA LYS A 79 9.29 -11.99 -7.89
C LYS A 79 8.36 -12.88 -8.73
N ALA A 80 7.34 -13.46 -8.10
CA ALA A 80 6.36 -14.29 -8.82
C ALA A 80 5.58 -13.46 -9.86
N TYR A 81 5.25 -12.21 -9.56
CA TYR A 81 4.64 -11.28 -10.51
C TYR A 81 5.60 -10.91 -11.65
N GLU A 82 6.86 -10.58 -11.35
CA GLU A 82 7.89 -10.28 -12.36
C GLU A 82 8.14 -11.46 -13.31
N GLN A 83 8.09 -12.68 -12.79
CA GLN A 83 8.18 -13.93 -13.56
C GLN A 83 6.89 -14.28 -14.32
N LYS A 84 5.86 -13.43 -14.27
CA LYS A 84 4.55 -13.61 -14.91
C LYS A 84 3.80 -14.88 -14.47
N GLN A 85 4.09 -15.39 -13.27
CA GLN A 85 3.41 -16.56 -12.71
C GLN A 85 2.03 -16.18 -12.15
N ILE A 86 1.91 -14.97 -11.61
CA ILE A 86 0.69 -14.40 -11.05
C ILE A 86 0.34 -13.09 -11.74
N ASN A 87 -0.95 -12.76 -11.80
CA ASN A 87 -1.43 -11.48 -12.33
C ASN A 87 -1.42 -10.40 -11.24
N LEU A 88 -1.32 -9.13 -11.63
CA LEU A 88 -1.35 -7.97 -10.72
C LEU A 88 -2.59 -7.96 -9.79
N HIS A 89 -3.73 -8.41 -10.29
CA HIS A 89 -5.02 -8.43 -9.57
C HIS A 89 -5.42 -9.81 -9.05
N ALA A 90 -4.56 -10.82 -9.17
CA ALA A 90 -4.84 -12.15 -8.64
C ALA A 90 -4.82 -12.12 -7.10
N TYR A 91 -5.74 -12.85 -6.46
CA TYR A 91 -5.72 -13.02 -5.02
C TYR A 91 -4.56 -13.92 -4.60
N VAL A 92 -3.86 -13.47 -3.57
CA VAL A 92 -2.74 -14.17 -2.97
C VAL A 92 -2.84 -14.10 -1.45
N TRP A 93 -2.39 -15.14 -0.78
CA TRP A 93 -2.24 -15.22 0.67
C TRP A 93 -0.82 -14.85 1.04
N LEU A 94 -0.65 -13.72 1.72
CA LEU A 94 0.65 -13.25 2.18
C LEU A 94 0.76 -13.47 3.69
N ARG A 95 1.84 -14.09 4.15
CA ARG A 95 2.16 -14.16 5.58
C ARG A 95 2.48 -12.76 6.09
N PHE A 96 1.78 -12.33 7.13
CA PHE A 96 1.95 -11.00 7.70
C PHE A 96 1.72 -11.03 9.21
N ASP A 97 2.78 -10.76 9.96
CA ASP A 97 2.78 -10.81 11.43
C ASP A 97 2.40 -9.45 12.07
N GLY A 98 2.14 -8.43 11.25
CA GLY A 98 1.78 -7.08 11.71
C GLY A 98 0.28 -6.86 11.90
N LYS A 99 -0.07 -5.66 12.37
CA LYS A 99 -1.47 -5.20 12.45
C LYS A 99 -2.01 -4.95 11.04
N VAL A 100 -3.16 -5.53 10.74
CA VAL A 100 -3.86 -5.34 9.47
C VAL A 100 -5.01 -4.39 9.72
N ASN A 101 -4.98 -3.23 9.08
CA ASN A 101 -6.10 -2.31 9.08
C ASN A 101 -6.98 -2.62 7.88
N THR A 102 -8.20 -3.10 8.14
CA THR A 102 -9.24 -3.26 7.12
C THR A 102 -10.29 -2.17 7.31
N GLU A 103 -10.82 -1.63 6.20
CA GLU A 103 -11.91 -0.64 6.25
C GLU A 103 -13.18 -1.22 6.89
N ILE A 104 -13.42 -2.51 6.64
CA ILE A 104 -14.50 -3.29 7.24
C ILE A 104 -13.87 -4.20 8.30
N PRO A 105 -14.34 -4.17 9.57
CA PRO A 105 -13.81 -5.04 10.59
C PRO A 105 -14.09 -6.52 10.24
N ASP A 106 -13.02 -7.26 9.98
CA ASP A 106 -13.06 -8.69 9.64
C ASP A 106 -13.07 -9.54 10.92
N ASN A 107 -14.16 -9.44 11.68
CA ASN A 107 -14.30 -10.07 13.00
C ASN A 107 -15.10 -11.39 12.97
N GLU A 108 -15.75 -11.69 11.84
CA GLU A 108 -16.59 -12.88 11.69
C GLU A 108 -15.75 -14.06 11.18
N VAL A 109 -15.78 -15.17 11.92
CA VAL A 109 -15.09 -16.40 11.54
C VAL A 109 -15.98 -17.18 10.58
N LEU A 110 -15.52 -17.36 9.34
CA LEU A 110 -16.24 -18.10 8.30
C LEU A 110 -16.09 -19.61 8.48
N SER A 111 -14.88 -20.07 8.83
CA SER A 111 -14.64 -21.47 9.12
C SER A 111 -13.56 -21.65 10.17
N THR A 112 -13.67 -22.73 10.96
CA THR A 112 -12.67 -23.13 11.93
C THR A 112 -12.31 -24.57 11.69
N GLU A 113 -11.02 -24.83 11.47
CA GLU A 113 -10.46 -26.16 11.29
C GLU A 113 -9.56 -26.49 12.48
N GLN A 114 -9.87 -27.57 13.20
CA GLN A 114 -8.98 -28.12 14.22
C GLN A 114 -8.10 -29.20 13.61
N LEU A 115 -6.79 -29.03 13.74
CA LEU A 115 -5.82 -30.05 13.33
C LEU A 115 -5.60 -31.04 14.47
N ALA A 116 -5.15 -32.25 14.12
CA ALA A 116 -4.86 -33.33 15.05
C ALA A 116 -3.76 -33.01 16.08
N ASP A 117 -2.98 -31.95 15.85
CA ASP A 117 -1.93 -31.43 16.74
C ASP A 117 -2.49 -30.47 17.82
N GLY A 118 -3.81 -30.24 17.86
CA GLY A 118 -4.46 -29.30 18.77
C GLY A 118 -4.42 -27.84 18.29
N THR A 119 -3.89 -27.57 17.10
CA THR A 119 -3.87 -26.23 16.51
C THR A 119 -5.21 -25.90 15.87
N VAL A 120 -5.65 -24.65 16.02
CA VAL A 120 -6.88 -24.13 15.43
C VAL A 120 -6.54 -23.17 14.29
N THR A 121 -7.08 -23.44 13.10
CA THR A 121 -7.03 -22.51 11.98
C THR A 121 -8.38 -21.83 11.83
N LYS A 122 -8.41 -20.52 11.98
CA LYS A 122 -9.60 -19.68 11.78
C LYS A 122 -9.49 -18.97 10.44
N LEU A 123 -10.47 -19.16 9.59
CA LEU A 123 -10.62 -18.44 8.34
C LEU A 123 -11.61 -17.31 8.53
N TYR A 124 -11.17 -16.10 8.22
CA TYR A 124 -11.97 -14.90 8.09
C TYR A 124 -12.09 -14.54 6.61
N ARG A 125 -12.76 -13.43 6.30
CA ARG A 125 -12.97 -13.03 4.90
C ARG A 125 -11.67 -12.68 4.19
N GLU A 126 -10.79 -11.92 4.85
CA GLU A 126 -9.53 -11.46 4.26
C GLU A 126 -8.31 -11.88 5.10
N ARG A 127 -8.51 -12.72 6.12
CA ARG A 127 -7.45 -13.20 7.01
C ARG A 127 -7.58 -14.68 7.29
N ARG A 128 -6.45 -15.36 7.45
CA ARG A 128 -6.38 -16.73 7.92
C ARG A 128 -5.39 -16.78 9.07
N VAL A 129 -5.87 -17.13 10.26
CA VAL A 129 -5.07 -17.12 11.48
C VAL A 129 -4.93 -18.56 11.98
N ARG A 130 -3.70 -18.95 12.29
CA ARG A 130 -3.40 -20.21 12.95
C ARG A 130 -2.98 -19.93 14.39
N GLU A 131 -3.69 -20.53 15.34
CA GLU A 131 -3.50 -20.33 16.78
C GLU A 131 -3.37 -21.67 17.48
N THR A 132 -2.57 -21.70 18.54
CA THR A 132 -2.41 -22.85 19.43
C THR A 132 -3.68 -23.05 20.27
N ALA A 133 -3.87 -24.23 20.88
CA ALA A 133 -4.99 -24.48 21.80
C ALA A 133 -5.11 -23.42 22.92
N ASP A 134 -3.99 -22.84 23.35
CA ASP A 134 -3.90 -21.80 24.39
C ASP A 134 -4.18 -20.37 23.87
N GLY A 135 -4.55 -20.22 22.59
CA GLY A 135 -4.85 -18.92 21.97
C GLY A 135 -3.62 -18.10 21.53
N THR A 136 -2.42 -18.68 21.56
CA THR A 136 -1.21 -18.01 21.05
C THR A 136 -1.17 -18.08 19.52
N LEU A 137 -1.04 -16.93 18.86
CA LEU A 137 -0.96 -16.81 17.40
C LEU A 137 0.36 -17.38 16.88
N ILE A 138 0.27 -18.38 16.01
CA ILE A 138 1.41 -19.07 15.39
C ILE A 138 1.75 -18.41 14.05
N SER A 139 0.74 -18.12 13.23
CA SER A 139 0.93 -17.47 11.95
C SER A 139 -0.35 -16.81 11.48
N GLN A 140 -0.22 -15.68 10.80
CA GLN A 140 -1.32 -14.99 10.16
C GLN A 140 -1.01 -14.81 8.67
N TYR A 141 -1.99 -15.12 7.84
CA TYR A 141 -2.01 -14.82 6.42
C TYR A 141 -3.11 -13.80 6.14
N ILE A 142 -2.83 -12.89 5.22
CA ILE A 142 -3.78 -11.89 4.73
C ILE A 142 -4.05 -12.15 3.25
N ARG A 143 -5.30 -12.01 2.86
CA ARG A 143 -5.69 -12.04 1.45
C ARG A 143 -5.46 -10.66 0.85
N THR A 144 -4.67 -10.60 -0.21
CA THR A 144 -4.31 -9.35 -0.88
C THR A 144 -4.04 -9.61 -2.36
N THR A 145 -3.54 -8.62 -3.09
CA THR A 145 -3.12 -8.72 -4.48
C THR A 145 -1.67 -8.27 -4.65
N PRO A 146 -0.94 -8.75 -5.67
CA PRO A 146 0.41 -8.26 -5.99
C PRO A 146 0.47 -6.74 -6.16
N GLY A 147 -0.54 -6.12 -6.76
CA GLY A 147 -0.57 -4.66 -6.91
C GLY A 147 -0.65 -3.91 -5.57
N ARG A 148 -1.47 -4.40 -4.62
CA ARG A 148 -1.50 -3.87 -3.24
C ARG A 148 -0.18 -4.09 -2.51
N ILE A 149 0.48 -5.24 -2.74
CA ILE A 149 1.80 -5.55 -2.16
C ILE A 149 2.84 -4.54 -2.66
N ILE A 150 2.93 -4.31 -3.96
CA ILE A 150 3.88 -3.36 -4.57
C ILE A 150 3.65 -1.95 -4.01
N TYR A 151 2.39 -1.51 -3.97
CA TYR A 151 2.03 -0.19 -3.45
C TYR A 151 2.46 -0.01 -1.99
N ASN A 152 2.12 -0.97 -1.11
CA ASN A 152 2.46 -0.88 0.31
C ASN A 152 3.96 -1.02 0.55
N LYS A 153 4.67 -1.86 -0.21
CA LYS A 153 6.12 -1.98 -0.13
C LYS A 153 6.80 -0.66 -0.46
N ALA A 154 6.40 -0.01 -1.56
CA ALA A 154 6.97 1.29 -1.95
C ALA A 154 6.78 2.35 -0.85
N ILE A 155 5.61 2.38 -0.20
CA ILE A 155 5.36 3.26 0.94
C ILE A 155 6.25 2.89 2.14
N GLN A 156 6.36 1.60 2.45
CA GLN A 156 7.13 1.14 3.60
C GLN A 156 8.63 1.45 3.43
N GLU A 157 9.19 1.26 2.23
CA GLU A 157 10.58 1.60 1.92
C GLU A 157 10.86 3.08 2.12
N VAL A 158 9.95 3.97 1.69
CA VAL A 158 10.08 5.43 1.87
C VAL A 158 9.90 5.85 3.33
N LEU A 159 9.05 5.17 4.10
CA LEU A 159 8.87 5.48 5.52
C LEU A 159 10.04 4.99 6.39
N MET A 160 10.80 3.99 5.92
CA MET A 160 11.96 3.43 6.62
C MET A 160 13.30 4.04 6.19
N SER A 161 13.33 4.84 5.12
CA SER A 161 14.50 5.59 4.64
C SER A 161 14.65 6.95 5.33
#